data_AF-A0A9E5RJ48-F1
#
_entry.id   AF-A0A9E5RJ48-F1
#
_cell.length_a   1.000
_cell.length_b   1.000
_cell.length_c   1.000
_cell.angle_alpha   90.00
_cell.angle_beta   90.00
_cell.angle_gamma   90.00
#
_symmetry.space_group_name_H-M   'P 1'
#
loop_
_entity.id
_entity.type
_entity.pdbx_description
1 polymer ?
#
loop_
_entity_poly.entity_id
_entity_poly.type
_entity_poly.pdbx_seq_one_letter_code
_entity_poly.pdbx_strand_id
1 'polypeptide(L)'
;MHSSNTILQNLETYRNAAKRFAKEQGYNISIWDLIRFFPSWFRSQNKEASPLIDQVPWLTFAAIQFLEKHLTQNMRVYEYGAGGSTLFFAARVSEVVSVEHDPVWISKVNTLVDSYPYKNVKICLVEPILQTNRVDPKSSDPSAYCSALKKYAEYSFQDYASSIDIYPDEYFDLVFIDGRARRPASNTVFQKLSRMDLFY
;
A
#
# COMPACT_ATOMS: atom_id res chain seq x y z
N MET A 1 5.83 29.37 -26.93
CA MET A 1 5.85 28.23 -27.88
C MET A 1 6.57 26.97 -27.37
N HIS A 2 7.20 26.94 -26.19
CA HIS A 2 7.85 25.73 -25.65
C HIS A 2 6.91 24.71 -24.97
N SER A 3 5.74 25.13 -24.47
CA SER A 3 4.86 24.26 -23.66
C SER A 3 4.05 23.24 -24.49
N SER A 4 3.65 23.59 -25.72
CA SER A 4 2.81 22.72 -26.58
C SER A 4 3.53 21.45 -27.06
N ASN A 5 4.84 21.53 -27.33
CA ASN A 5 5.66 20.38 -27.73
C ASN A 5 5.81 19.37 -26.58
N THR A 6 5.93 19.85 -25.34
CA THR A 6 6.07 18.99 -24.15
C THR A 6 4.77 18.24 -23.85
N ILE A 7 3.61 18.86 -24.01
CA ILE A 7 2.30 18.21 -23.77
C ILE A 7 2.04 17.11 -24.80
N LEU A 8 2.29 17.36 -26.09
CA LEU A 8 2.13 16.36 -27.14
C LEU A 8 3.07 15.15 -26.94
N GLN A 9 4.32 15.41 -26.59
CA GLN A 9 5.29 14.35 -26.29
C GLN A 9 4.88 13.51 -25.06
N ASN A 10 4.31 14.16 -24.04
CA ASN A 10 3.78 13.49 -22.85
C ASN A 10 2.54 12.65 -23.17
N LEU A 11 1.62 13.14 -24.01
CA LEU A 11 0.46 12.37 -24.46
C LEU A 11 0.85 11.13 -25.26
N GLU A 12 1.85 11.25 -26.13
CA GLU A 12 2.34 10.11 -26.92
C GLU A 12 3.04 9.07 -26.04
N THR A 13 3.88 9.53 -25.10
CA THR A 13 4.54 8.66 -24.10
C THR A 13 3.50 7.92 -23.26
N TYR A 14 2.49 8.63 -22.76
CA TYR A 14 1.40 8.07 -21.98
C TYR A 14 0.60 7.02 -22.79
N ARG A 15 0.24 7.35 -24.03
CA ARG A 15 -0.49 6.44 -24.91
C ARG A 15 0.29 5.14 -25.15
N ASN A 16 1.61 5.25 -25.35
CA ASN A 16 2.48 4.10 -25.55
C ASN A 16 2.62 3.25 -24.28
N ALA A 17 2.76 3.88 -23.11
CA ALA A 17 2.80 3.18 -21.83
C ALA A 17 1.47 2.44 -21.56
N ALA A 18 0.32 3.09 -21.80
CA ALA A 18 -0.99 2.49 -21.65
C ALA A 18 -1.19 1.30 -22.60
N LYS A 19 -0.84 1.43 -23.88
CA LYS A 19 -0.92 0.32 -24.85
C LYS A 19 -0.03 -0.87 -24.47
N ARG A 20 1.16 -0.61 -23.92
CA ARG A 20 2.04 -1.67 -23.42
C ARG A 20 1.39 -2.41 -22.25
N PHE A 21 0.88 -1.67 -21.26
CA PHE A 21 0.17 -2.25 -20.12
C PHE A 21 -1.06 -3.07 -20.56
N ALA A 22 -1.87 -2.55 -21.47
CA ALA A 22 -3.02 -3.24 -22.07
C ALA A 22 -2.63 -4.60 -22.66
N LYS A 23 -1.54 -4.63 -23.44
CA LYS A 23 -1.03 -5.84 -24.08
C LYS A 23 -0.50 -6.86 -23.06
N GLU A 24 0.22 -6.39 -22.04
CA GLU A 24 0.81 -7.25 -21.00
C GLU A 24 -0.23 -7.87 -20.07
N GLN A 25 -1.30 -7.14 -19.75
CA GLN A 25 -2.33 -7.56 -18.79
C GLN A 25 -3.62 -8.07 -19.45
N GLY A 26 -3.66 -8.16 -20.79
CA GLY A 26 -4.86 -8.60 -21.53
C GLY A 26 -6.07 -7.67 -21.39
N TYR A 27 -5.84 -6.40 -21.04
CA TYR A 27 -6.88 -5.41 -20.78
C TYR A 27 -7.12 -4.54 -22.02
N ASN A 28 -8.38 -4.19 -22.31
CA ASN A 28 -8.72 -3.34 -23.44
C ASN A 28 -8.94 -1.89 -22.97
N ILE A 29 -7.99 -0.99 -23.27
CA ILE A 29 -8.04 0.41 -22.81
C ILE A 29 -8.84 1.28 -23.79
N SER A 30 -9.88 1.94 -23.29
CA SER A 30 -10.67 2.89 -24.09
C SER A 30 -10.01 4.27 -24.17
N ILE A 31 -10.41 5.08 -25.18
CA ILE A 31 -9.99 6.48 -25.29
C ILE A 31 -10.37 7.29 -24.03
N TRP A 32 -11.47 6.93 -23.38
CA TRP A 32 -11.94 7.57 -22.16
C TRP A 32 -11.06 7.25 -20.97
N ASP A 33 -10.54 6.02 -20.88
CA ASP A 33 -9.58 5.65 -19.82
C ASP A 33 -8.28 6.44 -19.97
N LEU A 34 -7.83 6.62 -21.22
CA LEU A 34 -6.65 7.45 -21.51
C LEU A 34 -6.86 8.90 -21.06
N ILE A 35 -7.98 9.51 -21.45
CA ILE A 35 -8.28 10.89 -21.03
C ILE A 35 -8.41 10.98 -19.52
N ARG A 36 -9.07 10.00 -18.89
CA ARG A 36 -9.36 9.99 -17.45
C ARG A 36 -8.10 9.91 -16.59
N PHE A 37 -7.13 9.07 -16.98
CA PHE A 37 -5.93 8.83 -16.17
C PHE A 37 -4.72 9.67 -16.57
N PHE A 38 -4.79 10.41 -17.68
CA PHE A 38 -3.71 11.29 -18.12
C PHE A 38 -3.26 12.32 -17.05
N PRO A 39 -4.15 13.00 -16.31
CA PRO A 39 -3.71 13.97 -15.29
C PRO A 39 -2.90 13.32 -14.16
N SER A 40 -3.33 12.16 -13.66
CA SER A 40 -2.62 11.42 -12.61
C SER A 40 -1.28 10.89 -13.12
N TRP A 41 -1.25 10.36 -14.34
CA TRP A 41 -0.01 9.95 -14.99
C TRP A 41 0.95 11.12 -15.16
N PHE A 42 0.47 12.27 -15.65
CA PHE A 42 1.30 13.45 -15.89
C PHE A 42 1.94 13.95 -14.58
N ARG A 43 1.20 13.97 -13.47
CA ARG A 43 1.75 14.31 -12.14
C ARG A 43 2.83 13.33 -11.70
N SER A 44 2.62 12.03 -11.94
CA SER A 44 3.60 10.99 -11.58
C SER A 44 4.93 11.07 -12.36
N GLN A 45 4.99 11.80 -13.48
CA GLN A 45 6.23 12.01 -14.24
C GLN A 45 7.13 13.09 -13.63
N ASN A 46 6.68 13.81 -12.60
CA ASN A 46 7.54 14.73 -11.88
C ASN A 46 8.69 13.95 -11.22
N LYS A 47 9.94 14.40 -11.39
CA LYS A 47 11.13 13.72 -10.83
C LYS A 47 11.17 13.74 -9.29
N GLU A 48 10.41 14.65 -8.69
CA GLU A 48 10.23 14.75 -7.24
C GLU A 48 9.00 13.99 -6.73
N ALA A 49 8.20 13.41 -7.64
CA ALA A 49 7.04 12.61 -7.25
C ALA A 49 7.51 11.40 -6.44
N SER A 50 6.89 11.21 -5.29
CA SER A 50 7.02 9.99 -4.52
C SER A 50 5.67 9.68 -3.89
N PRO A 51 5.27 8.40 -3.79
CA PRO A 51 3.99 8.04 -3.19
C PRO A 51 3.78 8.69 -1.82
N LEU A 52 4.86 8.78 -1.03
CA LEU A 52 4.86 9.40 0.29
C LEU A 52 4.52 10.91 0.21
N ILE A 53 5.22 11.68 -0.63
CA ILE A 53 4.97 13.13 -0.81
C ILE A 53 3.60 13.38 -1.43
N ASP A 54 3.22 12.58 -2.42
CA ASP A 54 1.97 12.72 -3.17
C ASP A 54 0.75 12.17 -2.40
N GLN A 55 0.95 11.54 -1.23
CA GLN A 55 -0.09 10.95 -0.38
C GLN A 55 -1.00 9.99 -1.14
N VAL A 56 -0.38 9.15 -1.98
CA VAL A 56 -1.09 8.16 -2.80
C VAL A 56 -0.55 6.76 -2.49
N PRO A 57 -1.43 5.74 -2.45
CA PRO A 57 -1.00 4.36 -2.35
C PRO A 57 -0.31 3.94 -3.65
N TRP A 58 0.59 2.96 -3.58
CA TRP A 58 1.25 2.42 -4.77
C TRP A 58 0.34 1.44 -5.52
N LEU A 59 -0.74 1.98 -6.07
CA LEU A 59 -1.80 1.25 -6.77
C LEU A 59 -2.01 1.78 -8.18
N THR A 60 -2.72 1.00 -8.99
CA THR A 60 -3.22 1.50 -10.28
C THR A 60 -4.21 2.64 -10.05
N PHE A 61 -4.27 3.61 -10.98
CA PHE A 61 -5.21 4.72 -10.88
C PHE A 61 -6.68 4.28 -10.78
N ALA A 62 -7.03 3.15 -11.40
CA ALA A 62 -8.36 2.56 -11.30
C ALA A 62 -8.65 2.08 -9.87
N ALA A 63 -7.70 1.39 -9.23
CA ALA A 63 -7.84 0.95 -7.84
C ALA A 63 -7.90 2.14 -6.86
N ILE A 64 -7.11 3.18 -7.10
CA ILE A 64 -7.18 4.43 -6.31
C ILE A 64 -8.59 5.03 -6.41
N GLN A 65 -9.12 5.21 -7.62
CA GLN A 65 -10.47 5.74 -7.80
C GLN A 65 -11.55 4.85 -7.19
N PHE A 66 -11.36 3.53 -7.22
CA PHE A 66 -12.25 2.61 -6.53
C PHE A 66 -12.24 2.91 -5.02
N LEU A 67 -11.08 2.96 -4.39
CA LEU A 67 -10.96 3.26 -2.96
C LEU A 67 -11.54 4.64 -2.62
N GLU A 68 -11.24 5.68 -3.41
CA GLU A 68 -11.78 7.02 -3.20
C GLU A 68 -13.32 7.09 -3.19
N LYS A 69 -13.99 6.19 -3.92
CA LYS A 69 -15.45 6.12 -3.97
C LYS A 69 -16.08 5.32 -2.83
N HIS A 70 -15.33 4.36 -2.26
CA HIS A 70 -15.88 3.40 -1.30
C HIS A 70 -15.45 3.69 0.15
N LEU A 71 -14.32 4.39 0.35
CA LEU A 71 -13.87 4.77 1.69
C LEU A 71 -14.81 5.81 2.30
N THR A 72 -15.15 5.61 3.57
CA THR A 72 -16.01 6.53 4.32
C THR A 72 -15.41 6.85 5.68
N GLN A 73 -15.82 8.00 6.25
CA GLN A 73 -15.37 8.48 7.56
C GLN A 73 -15.80 7.58 8.74
N ASN A 74 -16.56 6.51 8.49
CA ASN A 74 -16.94 5.53 9.51
C ASN A 74 -16.05 4.28 9.48
N MET A 75 -15.22 4.12 8.45
CA MET A 75 -14.40 2.92 8.28
C MET A 75 -13.15 2.97 9.15
N ARG A 76 -12.60 1.79 9.46
CA ARG A 76 -11.29 1.59 10.08
C ARG A 76 -10.41 0.76 9.16
N VAL A 77 -9.19 1.22 8.94
CA VAL A 77 -8.24 0.61 8.02
C VAL A 77 -7.04 0.06 8.78
N TYR A 78 -6.70 -1.19 8.51
CA TYR A 78 -5.39 -1.75 8.86
C TYR A 78 -4.50 -1.76 7.63
N GLU A 79 -3.24 -1.37 7.79
CA GLU A 79 -2.28 -1.29 6.72
C GLU A 79 -0.99 -2.03 7.08
N TYR A 80 -0.60 -2.98 6.24
CA TYR A 80 0.76 -3.52 6.23
C TYR A 80 1.61 -2.70 5.27
N GLY A 81 2.60 -1.98 5.79
CA GLY A 81 3.53 -1.12 5.05
C GLY A 81 3.09 0.33 5.12
N ALA A 82 3.74 1.13 5.97
CA ALA A 82 3.37 2.53 6.14
C ALA A 82 3.95 3.38 5.00
N GLY A 83 3.25 4.42 4.55
CA GLY A 83 3.70 5.25 3.44
C GLY A 83 2.70 6.32 3.00
N GLY A 84 2.66 6.59 1.69
CA GLY A 84 1.72 7.54 1.11
C GLY A 84 0.25 7.11 1.26
N SER A 85 0.02 5.80 1.21
CA SER A 85 -1.25 5.14 1.50
C SER A 85 -1.76 5.46 2.91
N THR A 86 -0.88 5.57 3.91
CA THR A 86 -1.25 5.95 5.28
C THR A 86 -1.98 7.29 5.30
N LEU A 87 -1.42 8.32 4.63
CA LEU A 87 -2.04 9.65 4.51
C LEU A 87 -3.29 9.62 3.63
N PHE A 88 -3.28 8.83 2.57
CA PHE A 88 -4.45 8.62 1.71
C PHE A 88 -5.66 8.12 2.51
N PHE A 89 -5.47 7.11 3.36
CA PHE A 89 -6.52 6.60 4.24
C PHE A 89 -6.86 7.60 5.34
N ALA A 90 -5.87 8.23 5.97
CA ALA A 90 -6.08 9.18 7.08
C ALA A 90 -7.05 10.31 6.71
N ALA A 91 -7.01 10.77 5.45
CA ALA A 91 -7.93 11.78 4.94
C ALA A 91 -9.39 11.31 4.79
N ARG A 92 -9.64 10.00 4.76
CA ARG A 92 -10.88 9.39 4.26
C ARG A 92 -11.62 8.50 5.27
N VAL A 93 -10.98 8.05 6.35
CA VAL A 93 -11.53 7.07 7.30
C VAL A 93 -11.45 7.51 8.76
N SER A 94 -12.14 6.82 9.66
CA SER A 94 -12.14 7.14 11.11
C SER A 94 -10.86 6.76 11.84
N GLU A 95 -10.17 5.73 11.37
CA GLU A 95 -8.96 5.18 12.00
C GLU A 95 -8.07 4.50 10.95
N VAL A 96 -6.77 4.72 11.07
CA VAL A 96 -5.73 4.04 10.30
C VAL A 96 -4.70 3.47 11.27
N VAL A 97 -4.50 2.16 11.21
CA VAL A 97 -3.39 1.48 11.90
C VAL A 97 -2.43 0.95 10.85
N SER A 98 -1.22 1.48 10.82
CA SER A 98 -0.18 1.07 9.86
C SER A 98 0.97 0.37 10.57
N VAL A 99 1.45 -0.75 10.04
CA VAL A 99 2.64 -1.45 10.54
C VAL A 99 3.79 -1.40 9.55
N GLU A 100 4.97 -1.01 10.04
CA GLU A 100 6.18 -0.86 9.24
C GLU A 100 7.34 -1.63 9.89
N HIS A 101 8.18 -2.25 9.08
CA HIS A 101 9.32 -3.06 9.52
C HIS A 101 10.65 -2.31 9.47
N ASP A 102 10.75 -1.27 8.65
CA ASP A 102 12.00 -0.52 8.46
C ASP A 102 12.02 0.73 9.38
N PRO A 103 12.90 0.76 10.40
CA PRO A 103 12.96 1.87 11.35
C PRO A 103 13.45 3.19 10.74
N VAL A 104 14.18 3.14 9.62
CA VAL A 104 14.59 4.35 8.89
C VAL A 104 13.41 4.89 8.08
N TRP A 105 12.63 4.01 7.48
CA TRP A 105 11.44 4.40 6.72
C TRP A 105 10.34 4.95 7.61
N ILE A 106 10.02 4.27 8.72
CA ILE A 106 8.94 4.70 9.64
C ILE A 106 9.18 6.13 10.16
N SER A 107 10.44 6.52 10.39
CA SER A 107 10.82 7.87 10.80
C SER A 107 10.44 8.93 9.76
N LYS A 108 10.64 8.63 8.47
CA LYS A 108 10.23 9.51 7.36
C LYS A 108 8.70 9.61 7.26
N VAL A 109 7.99 8.50 7.42
CA VAL A 109 6.52 8.48 7.37
C VAL A 109 5.95 9.26 8.55
N ASN A 110 6.43 9.04 9.78
CA ASN A 110 6.01 9.78 10.97
C ASN A 110 6.23 11.29 10.79
N THR A 111 7.41 11.70 10.32
CA THR A 111 7.71 13.12 10.06
C THR A 111 6.68 13.75 9.13
N LEU A 112 6.29 13.03 8.07
CA LEU A 112 5.30 13.54 7.14
C LEU A 112 3.90 13.52 7.76
N VAL A 113 3.49 12.45 8.42
CA VAL A 113 2.17 12.36 9.09
C VAL A 113 1.99 13.45 10.14
N ASP A 114 3.01 13.74 10.93
CA ASP A 114 3.02 14.80 11.94
C ASP A 114 2.88 16.21 11.33
N SER A 115 3.22 16.38 10.05
CA SER A 115 3.03 17.63 9.32
C SER A 115 1.58 17.88 8.88
N TYR A 116 0.70 16.89 9.02
CA TYR A 116 -0.73 16.97 8.70
C TYR A 116 -1.60 16.99 9.96
N PRO A 117 -2.83 17.54 9.89
CA PRO A 117 -3.71 17.65 11.06
C PRO A 117 -4.42 16.32 11.44
N TYR A 118 -4.00 15.19 10.86
CA TYR A 118 -4.64 13.89 11.11
C TYR A 118 -4.35 13.41 12.55
N LYS A 119 -5.40 12.99 13.26
CA LYS A 119 -5.34 12.44 14.63
C LYS A 119 -5.78 10.98 14.71
N ASN A 120 -6.22 10.44 13.57
CA ASN A 120 -6.75 9.11 13.38
C ASN A 120 -5.70 8.09 12.91
N VAL A 121 -4.40 8.39 13.04
CA VAL A 121 -3.33 7.55 12.51
C VAL A 121 -2.47 7.01 13.66
N LYS A 122 -2.28 5.69 13.66
CA LYS A 122 -1.35 4.98 14.54
C LYS A 122 -0.37 4.18 13.69
N ILE A 123 0.92 4.51 13.78
CA ILE A 123 1.99 3.80 13.06
C ILE A 123 2.81 3.00 14.06
N CYS A 124 2.96 1.69 13.84
CA CYS A 124 3.71 0.79 14.71
C CYS A 124 4.94 0.24 13.98
N LEU A 125 6.10 0.29 14.64
CA LEU A 125 7.31 -0.40 14.19
C LEU A 125 7.24 -1.87 14.62
N VAL A 126 7.35 -2.79 13.66
CA VAL A 126 7.45 -4.23 13.91
C VAL A 126 8.59 -4.79 13.09
N GLU A 127 9.79 -4.74 13.66
CA GLU A 127 11.00 -5.25 13.03
C GLU A 127 10.98 -6.79 12.94
N PRO A 128 11.55 -7.36 11.87
CA PRO A 128 11.63 -8.81 11.76
C PRO A 128 12.67 -9.34 12.75
N ILE A 129 12.45 -10.54 13.27
CA ILE A 129 13.30 -11.16 14.30
C ILE A 129 14.26 -12.18 13.69
N LEU A 130 15.49 -12.31 14.21
CA LEU A 130 16.41 -13.35 13.75
C LEU A 130 15.83 -14.75 14.02
N GLN A 131 15.82 -15.60 12.99
CA GLN A 131 15.23 -16.95 13.02
C GLN A 131 15.95 -17.92 13.97
N THR A 132 17.17 -17.59 14.40
CA THR A 132 17.96 -18.42 15.33
C THR A 132 17.27 -18.66 16.67
N ASN A 133 16.24 -17.88 17.02
CA ASN A 133 15.52 -17.97 18.30
C ASN A 133 14.13 -18.62 18.23
N ARG A 134 13.58 -18.92 17.04
CA ARG A 134 12.26 -19.59 16.91
C ARG A 134 12.17 -20.40 15.63
N VAL A 135 12.39 -21.71 15.73
CA VAL A 135 11.61 -22.64 14.92
C VAL A 135 10.32 -22.83 15.68
N ASP A 136 9.24 -22.15 15.27
CA ASP A 136 7.92 -22.42 15.84
C ASP A 136 7.52 -23.86 15.50
N PRO A 137 7.37 -24.77 16.49
CA PRO A 137 6.97 -26.16 16.24
C PRO A 137 5.57 -26.29 15.62
N LYS A 138 4.76 -25.23 15.63
CA LYS A 138 3.40 -25.19 15.09
C LYS A 138 3.28 -24.61 13.68
N SER A 139 4.37 -24.14 13.09
CA SER A 139 4.33 -23.60 11.73
C SER A 139 4.30 -24.74 10.72
N SER A 140 3.15 -24.96 10.08
CA SER A 140 3.00 -25.90 8.97
C SER A 140 3.87 -25.55 7.75
N ASP A 141 4.42 -24.34 7.69
CA ASP A 141 5.46 -23.92 6.73
C ASP A 141 6.26 -22.70 7.26
N PRO A 142 7.41 -22.91 7.95
CA PRO A 142 8.27 -21.84 8.45
C PRO A 142 8.79 -20.90 7.36
N SER A 143 8.83 -21.35 6.10
CA SER A 143 9.26 -20.54 4.97
C SER A 143 8.23 -19.46 4.57
N ALA A 144 6.99 -19.58 5.04
CA ALA A 144 5.92 -18.63 4.73
C ALA A 144 6.28 -17.20 5.19
N TYR A 145 7.00 -17.07 6.31
CA TYR A 145 7.36 -15.78 6.92
C TYR A 145 8.76 -15.26 6.51
N CYS A 146 9.44 -15.96 5.59
CA CYS A 146 10.73 -15.55 5.06
C CYS A 146 10.58 -14.45 4.00
N SER A 147 11.55 -13.54 3.96
CA SER A 147 11.64 -12.54 2.89
C SER A 147 12.54 -13.04 1.75
N ALA A 148 12.15 -12.76 0.51
CA ALA A 148 12.99 -13.05 -0.66
C ALA A 148 14.25 -12.16 -0.77
N LEU A 149 14.35 -11.11 0.05
CA LEU A 149 15.51 -10.21 0.06
C LEU A 149 16.66 -10.82 0.87
N LYS A 150 17.85 -10.88 0.26
CA LYS A 150 19.07 -11.41 0.89
C LYS A 150 19.38 -10.81 2.27
N LYS A 151 19.12 -9.50 2.46
CA LYS A 151 19.34 -8.83 3.76
C LYS A 151 18.46 -9.36 4.91
N TYR A 152 17.37 -10.05 4.58
CA TYR A 152 16.41 -10.60 5.54
C TYR A 152 16.34 -12.14 5.47
N ALA A 153 17.32 -12.80 4.83
CA ALA A 153 17.30 -14.25 4.65
C ALA A 153 17.25 -15.01 5.98
N GLU A 154 17.83 -14.44 7.04
CA GLU A 154 17.89 -15.03 8.38
C GLU A 154 16.84 -14.45 9.34
N TYR A 155 15.89 -13.68 8.83
CA TYR A 155 14.89 -12.97 9.64
C TYR A 155 13.48 -13.53 9.38
N SER A 156 12.63 -13.51 10.40
CA SER A 156 11.22 -13.89 10.36
C SER A 156 10.34 -12.65 10.49
N PHE A 157 9.34 -12.57 9.62
CA PHE A 157 8.29 -11.55 9.67
C PHE A 157 7.02 -12.05 10.37
N GLN A 158 7.11 -13.08 11.22
CA GLN A 158 5.94 -13.62 11.92
C GLN A 158 5.22 -12.55 12.75
N ASP A 159 5.94 -11.86 13.63
CA ASP A 159 5.37 -10.81 14.48
C ASP A 159 4.79 -9.66 13.64
N TYR A 160 5.43 -9.35 12.50
CA TYR A 160 4.90 -8.39 11.54
C TYR A 160 3.58 -8.87 10.94
N ALA A 161 3.50 -10.11 10.46
CA ALA A 161 2.30 -10.66 9.81
C ALA A 161 1.15 -10.99 10.78
N SER A 162 1.45 -11.22 12.06
CA SER A 162 0.46 -11.45 13.13
C SER A 162 0.15 -10.18 13.93
N SER A 163 0.71 -9.03 13.56
CA SER A 163 0.52 -7.78 14.31
C SER A 163 -0.95 -7.32 14.37
N ILE A 164 -1.79 -7.76 13.43
CA ILE A 164 -3.23 -7.50 13.43
C ILE A 164 -3.98 -8.30 14.50
N ASP A 165 -3.41 -9.39 15.02
CA ASP A 165 -4.10 -10.33 15.91
C ASP A 165 -4.41 -9.74 17.30
N ILE A 166 -3.78 -8.63 17.64
CA ILE A 166 -4.08 -7.89 18.88
C ILE A 166 -5.46 -7.20 18.84
N TYR A 167 -6.04 -7.05 17.65
CA TYR A 167 -7.36 -6.44 17.48
C TYR A 167 -8.45 -7.53 17.47
N PRO A 168 -9.65 -7.22 18.00
CA PRO A 168 -10.80 -8.12 17.89
C PRO A 168 -11.13 -8.49 16.44
N ASP A 169 -11.81 -9.61 16.28
CA ASP A 169 -12.39 -9.97 14.98
C ASP A 169 -13.39 -8.91 14.53
N GLU A 170 -13.53 -8.73 13.21
CA GLU A 170 -14.40 -7.70 12.60
C GLU A 170 -14.10 -6.25 13.04
N TYR A 171 -12.91 -5.97 13.57
CA TYR A 171 -12.55 -4.62 14.01
C TYR A 171 -12.29 -3.65 12.84
N PHE A 172 -11.73 -4.14 11.74
CA PHE A 172 -11.37 -3.32 10.58
C PHE A 172 -12.33 -3.56 9.41
N ASP A 173 -12.66 -2.51 8.68
CA ASP A 173 -13.50 -2.57 7.47
C ASP A 173 -12.67 -2.82 6.21
N LEU A 174 -11.38 -2.51 6.26
CA LEU A 174 -10.43 -2.73 5.18
C LEU A 174 -9.07 -3.12 5.74
N VAL A 175 -8.44 -4.13 5.15
CA VAL A 175 -7.02 -4.42 5.34
C VAL A 175 -6.28 -4.20 4.03
N PHE A 176 -5.32 -3.28 4.05
CA PHE A 176 -4.46 -2.95 2.92
C PHE A 176 -3.09 -3.61 3.09
N ILE A 177 -2.67 -4.42 2.11
CA ILE A 177 -1.43 -5.21 2.18
C ILE A 177 -0.43 -4.71 1.13
N ASP A 178 0.40 -3.73 1.48
CA ASP A 178 1.49 -3.24 0.61
C ASP A 178 2.90 -3.56 1.15
N GLY A 179 2.98 -4.18 2.33
CA GLY A 179 4.21 -4.50 3.03
C GLY A 179 4.88 -5.81 2.64
N ARG A 180 5.74 -6.30 3.55
CA ARG A 180 6.43 -7.60 3.45
C ARG A 180 5.49 -8.74 3.87
N ALA A 181 5.92 -9.99 3.64
CA ALA A 181 5.20 -11.19 4.05
C ALA A 181 3.71 -11.22 3.63
N ARG A 182 3.43 -10.84 2.38
CA ARG A 182 2.06 -10.69 1.84
C ARG A 182 1.21 -11.97 1.95
N ARG A 183 1.82 -13.16 1.74
CA ARG A 183 1.10 -14.45 1.78
C ARG A 183 0.69 -14.87 3.21
N PRO A 184 1.55 -14.78 4.24
CA PRO A 184 1.09 -15.00 5.60
C PRO A 184 0.09 -13.95 6.07
N ALA A 185 0.34 -12.66 5.78
CA ALA A 185 -0.55 -11.57 6.19
C ALA A 185 -1.97 -11.79 5.64
N SER A 186 -2.13 -12.26 4.39
CA SER A 186 -3.46 -12.55 3.84
C SER A 186 -4.21 -13.67 4.56
N ASN A 187 -3.51 -14.67 5.11
CA ASN A 187 -4.15 -15.80 5.80
C ASN A 187 -4.75 -15.38 7.15
N THR A 188 -4.10 -14.45 7.86
CA THR A 188 -4.57 -13.93 9.15
C THR A 188 -5.75 -12.97 8.98
N VAL A 189 -5.84 -12.29 7.84
CA VAL A 189 -6.81 -11.21 7.60
C VAL A 189 -8.26 -11.69 7.47
N PHE A 190 -8.49 -12.95 7.07
CA PHE A 190 -9.85 -13.45 6.81
C PHE A 190 -10.80 -13.38 8.01
N GLN A 191 -10.30 -13.41 9.25
CA GLN A 191 -11.13 -13.33 10.46
C GLN A 191 -11.28 -11.90 10.99
N LYS A 192 -10.47 -10.95 10.50
CA LYS A 192 -10.36 -9.58 11.06
C LYS A 192 -11.20 -8.54 10.32
N LEU A 193 -11.81 -8.90 9.19
CA LEU A 193 -12.61 -8.01 8.35
C LEU A 193 -14.09 -8.01 8.76
N SER A 194 -14.66 -6.82 9.00
CA SER A 194 -16.09 -6.63 9.27
C SER A 194 -16.96 -6.88 8.03
N ARG A 195 -16.41 -6.61 6.84
CA ARG A 195 -16.98 -6.88 5.51
C ARG A 195 -15.87 -7.21 4.53
N MET A 196 -16.14 -8.16 3.63
CA MET A 196 -15.14 -8.69 2.70
C MET A 196 -14.82 -7.68 1.60
N ASP A 197 -13.64 -7.04 1.67
CA ASP A 197 -12.97 -6.43 0.52
C ASP A 197 -11.45 -6.49 0.73
N LEU A 198 -10.76 -7.36 -0.02
CA LEU A 198 -9.31 -7.55 0.05
C LEU A 198 -8.66 -6.99 -1.23
N PHE A 199 -7.78 -5.99 -1.09
CA PHE A 199 -7.05 -5.40 -2.23
C PHE A 199 -5.56 -5.79 -2.17
N TYR A 200 -5.07 -6.37 -3.27
CA TYR A 200 -3.65 -6.70 -3.51
C TYR A 200 -3.01 -5.74 -4.50
#